data_AF-A0A1Y4R379-F1
#
_entry.id   AF-A0A1Y4R379-F1
#
_cell.length_a   1.000
_cell.length_b   1.000
_cell.length_c   1.000
_cell.angle_alpha   90.00
_cell.angle_beta   90.00
_cell.angle_gamma   90.00
#
_symmetry.space_group_name_H-M   'P 1'
#
loop_
_entity.id
_entity.type
_entity.pdbx_description
1 polymer ?
#
loop_
_entity_poly.entity_id
_entity_poly.type
_entity_poly.pdbx_seq_one_letter_code
_entity_poly.pdbx_strand_id
1 'polypeptide(L)'
;MLKLYEMIKKESHDEDLDIMEIQQELSRDEAYGAFLCEYGTFREIYIMQSRMMGRLGICSQLCLVTILDHSQIKDQYAQKAIERMMTKVQDALLSGLRIGDVVCRLNVNQFVVLLPACHNDDAKGVMSRVLRKIKYSLNHTTLTIDFMVGEIMPK
;
A
#
# COMPACT_ATOMS: atom_id res chain seq x y z
N MET A 1 -10.33 -22.18 4.26
CA MET A 1 -9.46 -20.99 4.21
C MET A 1 -9.93 -19.87 5.13
N LEU A 2 -11.13 -19.28 4.98
CA LEU A 2 -11.66 -18.26 5.91
C LEU A 2 -11.65 -18.68 7.39
N LYS A 3 -12.03 -19.94 7.68
CA LYS A 3 -12.07 -20.46 9.06
C LYS A 3 -10.69 -20.53 9.74
N LEU A 4 -9.62 -20.79 8.99
CA LEU A 4 -8.27 -20.88 9.55
C LEU A 4 -7.72 -19.49 9.87
N TYR A 5 -7.99 -18.51 9.00
CA TYR A 5 -7.65 -17.10 9.21
C TYR A 5 -8.33 -16.53 10.46
N GLU A 6 -9.62 -16.80 10.65
CA GLU A 6 -10.38 -16.41 11.85
C GLU A 6 -9.85 -17.06 13.13
N MET A 7 -9.36 -18.32 13.05
CA MET A 7 -8.80 -19.02 14.21
C MET A 7 -7.43 -18.47 14.63
N ILE A 8 -6.59 -18.04 13.68
CA ILE A 8 -5.29 -17.41 13.99
C ILE A 8 -5.49 -16.00 14.56
N LYS A 9 -6.53 -15.28 14.11
CA LYS A 9 -6.89 -13.96 14.64
C LYS A 9 -7.43 -13.96 16.06
N LYS A 10 -7.81 -15.13 16.58
CA LYS A 10 -8.38 -15.26 17.93
C LYS A 10 -7.26 -15.32 18.96
N GLU A 11 -6.58 -14.18 19.16
CA GLU A 11 -5.83 -13.95 20.40
C GLU A 11 -6.86 -13.66 21.49
N SER A 12 -7.10 -14.64 22.36
CA SER A 12 -7.85 -14.43 23.60
C SER A 12 -6.88 -13.90 24.65
N HIS A 13 -7.16 -12.72 25.20
CA HIS A 13 -6.45 -12.18 26.35
C HIS A 13 -7.07 -12.69 27.67
N ASP A 14 -6.23 -12.80 28.71
CA ASP A 14 -6.62 -13.18 30.08
C ASP A 14 -7.65 -12.20 30.67
N GLU A 15 -8.44 -12.66 31.64
CA GLU A 15 -9.64 -11.97 32.16
C GLU A 15 -9.41 -10.63 32.90
N ASP A 16 -8.19 -10.06 32.95
CA ASP A 16 -7.89 -8.86 33.75
C ASP A 16 -6.97 -7.81 33.06
N LEU A 17 -7.05 -7.61 31.73
CA LEU A 17 -6.34 -6.47 31.09
C LEU A 17 -7.14 -5.17 31.22
N ASP A 18 -6.55 -4.12 31.81
CA ASP A 18 -7.11 -2.76 31.79
C ASP A 18 -6.86 -2.07 30.44
N ILE A 19 -7.66 -1.05 30.11
CA ILE A 19 -7.59 -0.24 28.88
C ILE A 19 -6.17 0.26 28.63
N MET A 20 -5.44 0.66 29.68
CA MET A 20 -4.06 1.13 29.55
C MET A 20 -3.11 0.05 29.03
N GLU A 21 -3.27 -1.18 29.51
CA GLU A 21 -2.42 -2.32 29.12
C GLU A 21 -2.71 -2.74 27.67
N ILE A 22 -3.99 -2.75 27.28
CA ILE A 22 -4.42 -3.00 25.90
C ILE A 22 -3.86 -1.93 24.96
N GLN A 23 -3.96 -0.65 25.32
CA GLN A 23 -3.43 0.44 24.50
C GLN A 23 -1.91 0.34 24.34
N GLN A 24 -1.20 -0.02 25.42
CA GLN A 24 0.23 -0.20 25.39
C GLN A 24 0.62 -1.37 24.49
N GLU A 25 -0.11 -2.49 24.54
CA GLU A 25 0.07 -3.63 23.65
C GLU A 25 -0.15 -3.29 22.18
N LEU A 26 -1.25 -2.61 21.86
CA LEU A 26 -1.59 -2.20 20.49
C LEU A 26 -0.63 -1.14 19.92
N SER A 27 0.07 -0.40 20.79
CA SER A 27 1.00 0.66 20.41
C SER A 27 2.47 0.24 20.45
N ARG A 28 2.77 -1.07 20.61
CA ARG A 28 4.16 -1.54 20.77
C ARG A 28 5.05 -1.33 19.53
N ASP A 29 4.47 -1.16 18.35
CA ASP A 29 5.23 -0.95 17.12
C ASP A 29 5.48 0.53 16.82
N GLU A 30 6.75 0.90 16.78
CA GLU A 30 7.19 2.16 16.18
C GLU A 30 7.09 2.07 14.65
N ALA A 31 5.98 2.54 14.09
CA ALA A 31 5.79 2.58 12.65
C ALA A 31 6.40 3.87 12.04
N TYR A 32 7.21 3.71 10.99
CA TYR A 32 7.74 4.81 10.19
C TYR A 32 7.40 4.58 8.72
N GLY A 33 6.91 5.63 8.04
CA GLY A 33 6.50 5.54 6.64
C GLY A 33 5.23 4.70 6.45
N ALA A 34 4.86 4.43 5.20
CA ALA A 34 3.62 3.72 4.91
C ALA A 34 3.60 2.28 5.44
N PHE A 35 2.40 1.80 5.77
CA PHE A 35 2.16 0.45 6.23
C PHE A 35 2.14 -0.54 5.06
N LEU A 36 3.16 -1.41 4.95
CA LEU A 36 3.18 -2.51 3.98
C LEU A 36 2.37 -3.70 4.52
N CYS A 37 1.41 -4.20 3.75
CA CYS A 37 0.67 -5.39 4.15
C CYS A 37 0.29 -6.31 2.98
N GLU A 38 -0.13 -7.52 3.33
CA GLU A 38 -0.69 -8.49 2.39
C GLU A 38 -2.11 -8.10 1.96
N TYR A 39 -2.57 -8.65 0.84
CA TYR A 39 -3.85 -8.28 0.24
C TYR A 39 -5.06 -8.54 1.17
N GLY A 40 -5.00 -9.58 2.00
CA GLY A 40 -6.05 -9.88 2.98
C GLY A 40 -6.25 -8.73 3.97
N THR A 41 -5.16 -8.27 4.59
CA THR A 41 -5.14 -7.12 5.50
C THR A 41 -5.50 -5.83 4.78
N PHE A 42 -4.97 -5.61 3.56
CA PHE A 42 -5.31 -4.44 2.75
C PHE A 42 -6.82 -4.34 2.48
N ARG A 43 -7.47 -5.46 2.17
CA ARG A 43 -8.93 -5.52 1.95
C ARG A 43 -9.70 -5.10 3.19
N GLU A 44 -9.28 -5.53 4.37
CA GLU A 44 -9.94 -5.17 5.64
C GLU A 44 -9.79 -3.67 5.94
N ILE A 45 -8.58 -3.14 5.80
CA ILE A 45 -8.30 -1.70 5.94
C ILE A 45 -9.14 -0.90 4.93
N TYR A 46 -9.19 -1.31 3.67
CA TYR A 46 -10.00 -0.64 2.65
C TYR A 46 -11.49 -0.59 3.04
N ILE A 47 -12.04 -1.71 3.53
CA ILE A 47 -13.45 -1.76 3.98
C ILE A 47 -13.66 -0.81 5.17
N MET A 48 -12.75 -0.79 6.13
CA MET A 48 -12.83 0.09 7.29
C MET A 48 -12.77 1.56 6.86
N GLN A 49 -11.81 1.92 6.00
CA GLN A 49 -11.66 3.26 5.48
C GLN A 49 -12.92 3.74 4.74
N SER A 50 -13.49 2.92 3.85
CA SER A 50 -14.72 3.24 3.11
C SER A 50 -15.91 3.52 4.03
N ARG A 51 -16.02 2.81 5.18
CA ARG A 51 -17.05 3.09 6.20
C ARG A 51 -16.76 4.39 6.97
N MET A 52 -15.50 4.66 7.28
CA MET A 52 -15.08 5.85 8.01
C MET A 52 -15.28 7.13 7.19
N MET A 53 -15.12 7.06 5.87
CA MET A 53 -15.31 8.20 4.96
C MET A 53 -16.71 8.81 5.10
N GLY A 54 -17.76 7.98 5.14
CA GLY A 54 -19.14 8.46 5.33
C GLY A 54 -19.37 9.13 6.68
N ARG A 55 -18.68 8.68 7.73
CA ARG A 55 -18.78 9.25 9.09
C ARG A 55 -18.02 10.57 9.23
N LEU A 56 -16.85 10.67 8.61
CA LEU A 56 -15.93 11.79 8.79
C LEU A 56 -16.08 12.87 7.72
N GLY A 57 -16.83 12.61 6.64
CA GLY A 57 -16.95 13.53 5.51
C GLY A 57 -15.63 13.75 4.78
N ILE A 58 -14.73 12.75 4.80
CA ILE A 58 -13.42 12.81 4.15
C ILE A 58 -13.44 12.03 2.83
N CYS A 59 -12.67 12.48 1.85
CA CYS A 59 -12.36 11.70 0.66
C CYS A 59 -11.08 10.88 0.87
N SER A 60 -10.95 9.76 0.16
CA SER A 60 -9.74 8.95 0.13
C SER A 60 -9.50 8.45 -1.28
N GLN A 61 -8.23 8.30 -1.65
CA GLN A 61 -7.86 7.81 -2.98
C GLN A 61 -7.24 6.41 -2.91
N LEU A 62 -7.52 5.63 -3.95
CA LEU A 62 -6.84 4.39 -4.25
C LEU A 62 -5.93 4.62 -5.46
N CYS A 63 -4.66 4.24 -5.34
CA CYS A 63 -3.69 4.33 -6.42
C CYS A 63 -3.25 2.92 -6.86
N LEU A 64 -3.22 2.67 -8.16
CA LEU A 64 -2.64 1.47 -8.74
C LEU A 64 -1.32 1.87 -9.41
N VAL A 65 -0.20 1.34 -8.93
CA VAL A 65 1.13 1.52 -9.52
C VAL A 65 1.45 0.29 -10.35
N THR A 66 1.84 0.48 -11.61
CA THR A 66 2.18 -0.60 -12.54
C THR A 66 3.55 -0.38 -13.15
N ILE A 67 4.39 -1.41 -13.07
CA ILE A 67 5.65 -1.48 -13.79
C ILE A 67 5.38 -2.17 -15.12
N LEU A 68 5.69 -1.48 -16.21
CA LEU A 68 5.55 -1.97 -17.57
C LEU A 68 6.93 -2.32 -18.12
N ASP A 69 7.00 -3.42 -18.86
CA ASP A 69 8.20 -3.82 -19.61
C ASP A 69 7.92 -3.78 -21.10
N HIS A 70 8.66 -2.93 -21.81
CA HIS A 70 8.57 -2.74 -23.26
C HIS A 70 9.64 -3.55 -24.01
N SER A 71 10.33 -4.47 -23.33
CA SER A 71 11.24 -5.39 -23.99
C SER A 71 10.50 -6.31 -24.96
N GLN A 72 11.09 -6.55 -26.13
CA GLN A 72 10.54 -7.49 -27.11
C GLN A 72 10.77 -8.95 -26.71
N ILE A 73 11.67 -9.21 -25.75
CA ILE A 73 12.08 -10.54 -25.32
C ILE A 73 11.83 -10.68 -23.82
N LYS A 74 10.89 -11.56 -23.44
CA LYS A 74 10.58 -11.88 -22.04
C LYS A 74 11.39 -13.08 -21.57
N ASP A 75 12.63 -12.83 -21.20
CA ASP A 75 13.52 -13.86 -20.65
C ASP A 75 13.64 -13.76 -19.11
N GLN A 76 14.47 -14.62 -18.52
CA GLN A 76 14.73 -14.58 -17.07
C GLN A 76 15.41 -13.29 -16.62
N TYR A 77 16.15 -12.60 -17.51
CA TYR A 77 16.78 -11.33 -17.17
C TYR A 77 15.74 -10.23 -17.04
N ALA A 78 14.75 -10.18 -17.94
CA ALA A 78 13.61 -9.26 -17.86
C ALA A 78 12.82 -9.46 -16.56
N GLN A 79 12.56 -10.71 -16.17
CA GLN A 79 11.87 -11.01 -14.89
C GLN A 79 12.67 -10.53 -13.68
N LYS A 80 13.99 -10.76 -13.65
CA LYS A 80 14.87 -10.26 -12.58
C LYS A 80 14.92 -8.73 -12.55
N ALA A 81 14.84 -8.07 -13.70
CA ALA A 81 14.80 -6.61 -13.79
C ALA A 81 13.50 -6.05 -13.18
N ILE A 82 12.35 -6.68 -13.47
CA ILE A 82 11.06 -6.32 -12.87
C ILE A 82 11.11 -6.50 -11.34
N GLU A 83 11.61 -7.63 -10.84
CA GLU A 83 11.67 -7.87 -9.40
C GLU A 83 12.56 -6.84 -8.69
N ARG A 84 13.73 -6.53 -9.25
CA ARG A 84 14.59 -5.45 -8.74
C ARG A 84 13.89 -4.10 -8.75
N MET A 85 13.05 -3.84 -9.75
CA MET A 85 12.27 -2.61 -9.83
C MET A 85 11.14 -2.60 -8.79
N MET A 86 10.47 -3.73 -8.57
CA MET A 86 9.45 -3.87 -7.52
C MET A 86 10.03 -3.55 -6.15
N THR A 87 11.22 -4.04 -5.82
CA THR A 87 11.90 -3.70 -4.56
C THR A 87 12.14 -2.18 -4.45
N LYS A 88 12.69 -1.56 -5.51
CA LYS A 88 12.93 -0.10 -5.52
C LYS A 88 11.65 0.71 -5.37
N VAL A 89 10.58 0.31 -6.05
CA VAL A 89 9.27 0.95 -5.95
C VAL A 89 8.72 0.80 -4.53
N GLN A 90 8.79 -0.39 -3.95
CA GLN A 90 8.37 -0.62 -2.57
C GLN A 90 9.10 0.31 -1.61
N ASP A 91 10.43 0.36 -1.65
CA ASP A 91 11.22 1.20 -0.75
C ASP A 91 10.87 2.69 -0.88
N ALA A 92 10.63 3.17 -2.10
CA ALA A 92 10.20 4.54 -2.33
C ALA A 92 8.78 4.80 -1.82
N LEU A 93 7.85 3.85 -1.98
CA LEU A 93 6.50 3.96 -1.43
C LEU A 93 6.55 4.02 0.10
N LEU A 94 7.28 3.11 0.75
CA LEU A 94 7.35 3.06 2.21
C LEU A 94 8.00 4.32 2.80
N SER A 95 9.11 4.77 2.24
CA SER A 95 9.82 5.97 2.74
C SER A 95 9.21 7.30 2.30
N GLY A 96 8.48 7.32 1.17
CA GLY A 96 7.97 8.55 0.55
C GLY A 96 6.54 8.92 0.92
N LEU A 97 5.80 7.96 1.49
CA LEU A 97 4.43 8.08 1.96
C LEU A 97 4.36 8.22 3.49
N ARG A 98 3.21 8.65 3.99
CA ARG A 98 2.98 8.92 5.42
C ARG A 98 2.61 7.65 6.17
N ILE A 99 2.73 7.69 7.49
CA ILE A 99 2.40 6.59 8.41
C ILE A 99 0.96 6.07 8.27
N GLY A 100 0.02 6.94 7.86
CA GLY A 100 -1.37 6.56 7.62
C GLY A 100 -1.64 5.97 6.24
N ASP A 101 -0.68 6.00 5.32
CA ASP A 101 -0.85 5.44 3.98
C ASP A 101 -0.58 3.93 4.02
N VAL A 102 -1.29 3.17 3.18
CA VAL A 102 -1.19 1.70 3.17
C VAL A 102 -0.75 1.23 1.79
N VAL A 103 0.24 0.35 1.73
CA VAL A 103 0.81 -0.20 0.51
C VAL A 103 0.61 -1.72 0.52
N CYS A 104 0.19 -2.28 -0.61
CA CYS A 104 0.09 -3.71 -0.80
C CYS A 104 0.64 -4.12 -2.16
N ARG A 105 1.48 -5.15 -2.18
CA ARG A 105 1.91 -5.79 -3.43
C ARG A 105 0.75 -6.61 -4.00
N LEU A 106 0.24 -6.19 -5.16
CA LEU A 106 -0.92 -6.85 -5.78
C LEU A 106 -0.51 -8.08 -6.57
N ASN A 107 0.60 -7.99 -7.31
CA ASN A 107 1.15 -9.09 -8.11
C ASN A 107 2.64 -8.86 -8.43
N VAL A 108 3.14 -9.50 -9.48
CA VAL A 108 4.56 -9.48 -9.88
C VAL A 108 5.06 -8.11 -10.33
N ASN A 109 4.19 -7.21 -10.80
CA ASN A 109 4.56 -5.90 -11.34
C ASN A 109 3.65 -4.75 -10.90
N GLN A 110 2.78 -4.97 -9.93
CA GLN A 110 1.82 -3.96 -9.45
C GLN A 110 1.77 -3.84 -7.93
N PHE A 111 1.58 -2.61 -7.49
CA PHE A 111 1.21 -2.25 -6.12
C PHE A 111 -0.14 -1.53 -6.12
N VAL A 112 -0.91 -1.75 -5.06
CA VAL A 112 -2.05 -0.92 -4.71
C VAL A 112 -1.70 -0.10 -3.48
N VAL A 113 -2.09 1.17 -3.48
CA VAL A 113 -1.82 2.13 -2.40
C VAL A 113 -3.12 2.80 -2.01
N LEU A 114 -3.41 2.83 -0.71
CA LEU A 114 -4.52 3.57 -0.14
C LEU A 114 -3.97 4.85 0.50
N LEU A 115 -4.53 5.99 0.11
CA LEU A 115 -4.22 7.32 0.64
C LEU A 115 -5.45 7.87 1.37
N PRO A 116 -5.55 7.71 2.70
CA PRO A 116 -6.66 8.24 3.49
C PRO A 116 -6.68 9.77 3.53
N ALA A 117 -7.88 10.36 3.63
CA ALA A 117 -8.05 11.81 3.81
C ALA A 117 -7.28 12.64 2.74
N CYS A 118 -7.28 12.18 1.50
CA CYS A 118 -6.48 12.72 0.41
C CYS A 118 -7.39 13.01 -0.80
N HIS A 119 -7.26 14.20 -1.38
CA HIS A 119 -7.97 14.57 -2.60
C HIS A 119 -7.24 14.04 -3.83
N ASN A 120 -7.95 13.98 -4.96
CA ASN A 120 -7.42 13.39 -6.19
C ASN A 120 -6.12 14.07 -6.69
N ASP A 121 -6.07 15.40 -6.67
CA ASP A 121 -4.89 16.15 -7.13
C ASP A 121 -3.70 16.02 -6.18
N ASP A 122 -3.96 15.99 -4.86
CA ASP A 122 -2.94 15.73 -3.86
C ASP A 122 -2.35 14.31 -4.02
N ALA A 123 -3.20 13.32 -4.25
CA ALA A 123 -2.78 11.94 -4.50
C ALA A 123 -1.89 11.85 -5.74
N LYS A 124 -2.28 12.48 -6.86
CA LYS A 124 -1.46 12.56 -8.08
C LYS A 124 -0.11 13.24 -7.80
N GLY A 125 -0.11 14.33 -7.03
CA GLY A 125 1.10 15.06 -6.65
C GLY A 125 2.06 14.22 -5.79
N VAL A 126 1.51 13.55 -4.77
CA VAL A 126 2.26 12.64 -3.88
C VAL A 126 2.84 11.47 -4.66
N MET A 127 2.02 10.75 -5.44
CA MET A 127 2.49 9.61 -6.24
C MET A 127 3.55 10.01 -7.26
N SER A 128 3.36 11.16 -7.92
CA SER A 128 4.37 11.71 -8.84
C SER A 128 5.67 12.01 -8.12
N ARG A 129 5.62 12.68 -6.96
CA ARG A 129 6.81 13.02 -6.16
C ARG A 129 7.56 11.75 -5.71
N VAL A 130 6.85 10.76 -5.19
CA VAL A 130 7.41 9.51 -4.67
C VAL A 130 8.09 8.71 -5.78
N LEU A 131 7.44 8.56 -6.92
CA LEU A 131 7.94 7.75 -8.03
C LEU A 131 8.98 8.49 -8.89
N ARG A 132 9.10 9.82 -8.78
CA ARG A 132 9.96 10.67 -9.63
C ARG A 132 11.40 10.19 -9.69
N LYS A 133 12.03 9.90 -8.55
CA LYS A 133 13.44 9.47 -8.49
C LYS A 133 13.66 8.14 -9.23
N ILE A 134 12.69 7.23 -9.12
CA ILE A 134 12.76 5.92 -9.78
C ILE A 134 12.55 6.10 -11.28
N LYS A 135 11.55 6.89 -11.69
CA LYS A 135 11.30 7.20 -13.11
C LYS A 135 12.55 7.77 -13.79
N TYR A 136 13.29 8.68 -13.15
CA TYR A 136 14.55 9.17 -13.70
C TYR A 136 15.62 8.08 -13.86
N SER A 137 15.70 7.12 -12.92
CA SER A 137 16.65 6.00 -13.02
C SER A 137 16.30 5.01 -14.13
N LEU A 138 15.10 5.09 -14.70
CA LEU A 138 14.58 4.18 -15.73
C LEU A 138 14.81 4.68 -17.17
N ASN A 139 15.25 5.93 -17.37
CA ASN A 139 15.37 6.57 -18.69
C ASN A 139 16.24 5.80 -19.72
N HIS A 140 17.08 4.86 -19.26
CA HIS A 140 17.95 4.04 -20.11
C HIS A 140 17.58 2.55 -20.10
N THR A 141 16.38 2.21 -19.65
CA THR A 141 15.90 0.83 -19.56
C THR A 141 14.62 0.63 -20.37
N THR A 142 14.20 -0.62 -20.58
CA THR A 142 12.92 -0.95 -21.23
C THR A 142 11.73 -0.84 -20.27
N LEU A 143 11.96 -0.52 -19.00
CA LEU A 143 10.93 -0.47 -17.98
C LEU A 143 10.38 0.94 -17.82
N THR A 144 9.06 1.06 -17.68
CA THR A 144 8.40 2.31 -17.28
C THR A 144 7.50 2.08 -16.07
N ILE A 145 7.19 3.16 -15.35
CA ILE A 145 6.26 3.14 -14.22
C ILE A 145 5.11 4.07 -14.51
N ASP A 146 3.90 3.51 -14.51
CA ASP A 146 2.66 4.27 -14.59
C ASP A 146 1.86 4.10 -13.31
N PHE A 147 1.00 5.08 -13.03
CA PHE A 147 0.07 5.00 -11.92
C PHE A 147 -1.28 5.58 -12.31
N MET A 148 -2.33 5.02 -11.73
CA MET A 148 -3.71 5.49 -11.83
C MET A 148 -4.22 5.85 -10.44
N VAL A 149 -5.08 6.86 -10.36
CA VAL A 149 -5.70 7.31 -9.10
C VAL A 149 -7.21 7.30 -9.27
N GLY A 150 -7.92 6.69 -8.33
CA GLY A 150 -9.39 6.66 -8.29
C GLY A 150 -9.91 6.94 -6.88
N GLU A 151 -11.00 7.67 -6.80
CA GLU A 151 -11.65 7.97 -5.51
C GLU A 151 -12.39 6.75 -4.97
N ILE A 152 -12.30 6.55 -3.66
CA ILE A 152 -13.03 5.49 -2.96
C ILE A 152 -14.45 5.95 -2.69
N MET A 153 -15.42 5.11 -3.02
CA MET A 153 -16.80 5.40 -2.69
C MET A 153 -17.07 5.04 -1.22
N PRO A 154 -17.72 5.93 -0.44
CA PRO A 154 -18.17 5.60 0.90
C PRO A 154 -19.24 4.49 0.82
N LYS A 155 -19.26 3.64 1.85
CA LYS A 155 -20.29 2.61 2.03
C LYS A 155 -21.37 3.06 2.99
#